data_AF-A0A0F6W978-F1
#
_entry.id   AF-A0A0F6W978-F1
#
_cell.length_a   1.000
_cell.length_b   1.000
_cell.length_c   1.000
_cell.angle_alpha   90.00
_cell.angle_beta   90.00
_cell.angle_gamma   90.00
#
_symmetry.space_group_name_H-M   'P 1'
#
loop_
_entity.id
_entity.type
_entity.pdbx_description
1 polymer ?
#
loop_
_entity_poly.entity_id
_entity_poly.type
_entity_poly.pdbx_seq_one_letter_code
_entity_poly.pdbx_strand_id
1 'polypeptide(L)'
;MSDPYAPIQGISLERYAELGAELDGITDEQAQIAKVAQLGVSAADWTAAKNGWTARMQDMSLMGAVATKYMGLYNQALAKKTGVAKVSFEDWCAMSAAIAVFGYEAAMKHFGVTQGEWTTISAHWQSELSRDPMNLAMKRNTLQEQETQRLRAGGQPKAVVVERGPAGAAVAGGAAAFDPNAHAAMQMNAAAQHNQQYFAQAAAVMNQGAVQAAVKMASGMAQLGGGSGLIVGAAVKVQWSDGNKYPGTIMQIAQGQSQIVFSDGRTMWIANQYLSV
;
A
#
# COMPACT_ATOMS: atom_id res chain seq x y z
N MET A 1 -1.18 35.20 15.09
CA MET A 1 -1.08 33.75 14.83
C MET A 1 0.35 33.34 15.11
N SER A 2 0.56 32.37 15.98
CA SER A 2 1.89 31.79 16.19
C SER A 2 2.34 31.10 14.90
N ASP A 3 3.62 31.23 14.53
CA ASP A 3 4.18 30.55 13.36
C ASP A 3 4.01 29.02 13.54
N PRO A 4 3.26 28.33 12.66
CA PRO A 4 3.04 26.89 12.77
C PRO A 4 4.32 26.07 12.60
N TYR A 5 5.39 26.67 12.08
CA TYR A 5 6.70 26.03 11.88
C TYR A 5 7.75 26.43 12.92
N ALA A 6 7.38 27.21 13.96
CA ALA A 6 8.30 27.60 15.02
C ALA A 6 8.92 26.37 15.72
N PRO A 7 10.25 26.32 15.94
CA PRO A 7 10.92 25.19 16.58
C PRO A 7 10.32 24.84 17.96
N ILE A 8 10.31 23.55 18.30
CA ILE A 8 9.82 23.04 19.59
C ILE A 8 11.02 22.56 20.38
N GLN A 9 11.32 23.20 21.50
CA GLN A 9 12.57 22.98 22.26
C GLN A 9 13.82 23.07 21.38
N GLY A 10 13.87 24.06 20.49
CA GLY A 10 14.99 24.23 19.55
C GLY A 10 15.04 23.22 18.39
N ILE A 11 14.11 22.25 18.34
CA ILE A 11 14.02 21.28 17.24
C ILE A 11 13.11 21.83 16.15
N SER A 12 13.69 22.22 15.03
CA SER A 12 12.94 22.61 13.83
C SER A 12 12.21 21.42 13.21
N LEU A 13 11.25 21.67 12.30
CA LEU A 13 10.54 20.61 11.62
C LEU A 13 11.48 19.75 10.77
N GLU A 14 12.48 20.40 10.15
CA GLU A 14 13.54 19.78 9.37
C GLU A 14 14.37 18.84 10.25
N ARG A 15 14.81 19.30 11.43
CA ARG A 15 15.57 18.46 12.38
C ARG A 15 14.72 17.32 12.93
N TYR A 16 13.43 17.58 13.19
CA TYR A 16 12.50 16.54 13.64
C TYR A 16 12.33 15.44 12.57
N ALA A 17 12.23 15.81 11.30
CA ALA A 17 12.17 14.86 10.19
C ALA A 17 13.46 14.05 10.01
N GLU A 18 14.63 14.67 10.19
CA GLU A 18 15.93 13.98 10.20
C GLU A 18 16.03 12.94 11.33
N LEU A 19 15.64 13.33 12.55
CA LEU A 19 15.59 12.42 13.69
C LEU A 19 14.60 11.28 13.45
N GLY A 20 13.42 11.58 12.90
CA GLY A 20 12.45 10.56 12.49
C GLY A 20 13.07 9.54 11.53
N ALA A 21 13.77 10.01 10.49
CA ALA A 21 14.42 9.12 9.53
C ALA A 21 15.52 8.27 10.18
N GLU A 22 16.27 8.81 11.15
CA GLU A 22 17.25 8.06 11.95
C GLU A 22 16.60 6.97 12.81
N LEU A 23 15.38 7.20 13.28
CA LEU A 23 14.58 6.28 14.08
C LEU A 23 13.79 5.25 13.25
N ASP A 24 13.81 5.34 11.93
CA ASP A 24 13.13 4.37 11.05
C ASP A 24 13.54 2.93 11.39
N GLY A 25 12.54 2.08 11.65
CA GLY A 25 12.71 0.70 12.09
C GLY A 25 12.91 0.50 13.61
N ILE A 26 12.99 1.57 14.42
CA ILE A 26 13.09 1.48 15.89
C ILE A 26 11.70 1.70 16.51
N THR A 27 11.10 0.63 17.05
CA THR A 27 9.76 0.68 17.66
C THR A 27 9.77 0.87 19.18
N ASP A 28 10.87 0.52 19.85
CA ASP A 28 11.04 0.69 21.28
C ASP A 28 11.35 2.15 21.65
N GLU A 29 10.59 2.71 22.59
CA GLU A 29 10.70 4.13 22.95
C GLU A 29 12.01 4.46 23.67
N GLN A 30 12.54 3.55 24.49
CA GLN A 30 13.83 3.75 25.16
C GLN A 30 14.98 3.71 24.16
N ALA A 31 14.92 2.83 23.17
CA ALA A 31 15.86 2.77 22.06
C ALA A 31 15.79 4.05 21.19
N GLN A 32 14.59 4.59 20.96
CA GLN A 32 14.44 5.88 20.28
C GLN A 32 15.11 7.01 21.06
N ILE A 33 14.83 7.12 22.37
CA ILE A 33 15.45 8.12 23.25
C ILE A 33 16.98 7.99 23.25
N ALA A 34 17.50 6.77 23.37
CA ALA A 34 18.94 6.53 23.33
C ALA A 34 19.56 6.96 21.99
N LYS A 35 18.89 6.68 20.87
CA LYS A 35 19.36 7.05 19.53
C LYS A 35 19.33 8.56 19.31
N VAL A 36 18.27 9.28 19.71
CA VAL A 36 18.25 10.75 19.58
C VAL A 36 19.23 11.45 20.52
N ALA A 37 19.51 10.86 21.70
CA ALA A 37 20.56 11.34 22.60
C ALA A 37 21.95 11.27 21.96
N GLN A 38 22.26 10.20 21.23
CA GLN A 38 23.50 10.11 20.44
C GLN A 38 23.57 11.18 19.34
N LEU A 39 22.42 11.68 18.87
CA LEU A 39 22.29 12.73 17.86
C LEU A 39 22.18 14.15 18.47
N GLY A 40 22.46 14.28 19.76
CA GLY A 40 22.56 15.56 20.47
C GLY A 40 21.22 16.13 20.96
N VAL A 41 20.17 15.31 21.05
CA VAL A 41 18.85 15.74 21.54
C VAL A 41 18.53 15.09 22.87
N SER A 42 18.19 15.88 23.89
CA SER A 42 17.83 15.33 25.20
C SER A 42 16.49 14.58 25.14
N ALA A 43 16.28 13.62 26.06
CA ALA A 43 15.02 12.89 26.16
C ALA A 43 13.81 13.82 26.39
N ALA A 44 14.00 14.87 27.19
CA ALA A 44 12.98 15.87 27.46
C ALA A 44 12.62 16.68 26.21
N ASP A 45 13.63 17.15 25.46
CA ASP A 45 13.41 17.92 24.23
C ASP A 45 12.76 17.05 23.14
N TRP A 46 13.19 15.80 23.02
CA TRP A 46 12.60 14.83 22.09
C TRP A 46 11.12 14.59 22.40
N THR A 47 10.78 14.34 23.66
CA THR A 47 9.40 14.10 24.09
C THR A 47 8.53 15.32 23.83
N ALA A 48 9.03 16.52 24.16
CA ALA A 48 8.33 17.77 23.90
C ALA A 48 8.13 18.02 22.40
N ALA A 49 9.14 17.76 21.57
CA ALA A 49 9.03 17.88 20.11
C ALA A 49 8.06 16.88 19.51
N LYS A 50 8.11 15.59 19.90
CA LYS A 50 7.12 14.57 19.48
C LYS A 50 5.70 15.04 19.75
N ASN A 51 5.42 15.45 21.00
CA ASN A 51 4.09 15.87 21.41
C ASN A 51 3.64 17.13 20.66
N GLY A 52 4.51 18.14 20.58
CA GLY A 52 4.18 19.41 19.97
C GLY A 52 4.01 19.33 18.45
N TRP A 53 4.86 18.58 17.74
CA TRP A 53 4.71 18.38 16.29
C TRP A 53 3.49 17.52 15.97
N THR A 54 3.21 16.48 16.76
CA THR A 54 1.97 15.68 16.62
C THR A 54 0.73 16.55 16.78
N ALA A 55 0.68 17.39 17.81
CA ALA A 55 -0.43 18.31 18.03
C ALA A 55 -0.64 19.26 16.83
N ARG A 56 0.45 19.82 16.27
CA ARG A 56 0.38 20.70 15.09
C ARG A 56 -0.02 19.98 13.81
N MET A 57 0.35 18.70 13.65
CA MET A 57 -0.08 17.91 12.49
C MET A 57 -1.56 17.56 12.56
N GLN A 58 -2.13 17.42 13.76
CA GLN A 58 -3.55 17.14 13.98
C GLN A 58 -4.42 18.41 14.02
N ASP A 59 -3.80 19.59 14.09
CA ASP A 59 -4.51 20.86 14.15
C ASP A 59 -5.25 21.15 12.83
N MET A 60 -6.58 21.03 12.86
CA MET A 60 -7.44 21.27 11.72
C MET A 60 -7.37 22.70 11.19
N SER A 61 -7.00 23.67 12.03
CA SER A 61 -6.84 25.08 11.62
C SER A 61 -5.65 25.28 10.69
N LEU A 62 -4.67 24.37 10.72
CA LEU A 62 -3.50 24.38 9.85
C LEU A 62 -3.74 23.61 8.54
N MET A 63 -4.94 23.04 8.34
CA MET A 63 -5.34 22.31 7.13
C MET A 63 -4.32 21.26 6.66
N GLY A 64 -3.62 20.60 7.60
CA GLY A 64 -2.60 19.60 7.26
C GLY A 64 -1.29 20.16 6.66
N ALA A 65 -1.07 21.48 6.68
CA ALA A 65 0.13 22.10 6.11
C ALA A 65 1.43 21.64 6.80
N VAL A 66 1.39 21.42 8.12
CA VAL A 66 2.56 20.91 8.88
C VAL A 66 2.84 19.45 8.53
N ALA A 67 1.80 18.62 8.44
CA ALA A 67 1.94 17.22 8.03
C ALA A 67 2.51 17.11 6.62
N THR A 68 1.98 17.87 5.66
CA THR A 68 2.46 17.89 4.27
C THR A 68 3.94 18.28 4.18
N LYS A 69 4.36 19.33 4.91
CA LYS A 69 5.76 19.77 4.94
C LYS A 69 6.67 18.72 5.60
N TYR A 70 6.23 18.14 6.72
CA TYR A 70 6.98 17.09 7.41
C TYR A 70 7.23 15.88 6.52
N MET A 71 6.21 15.40 5.81
CA MET A 71 6.36 14.24 4.91
C MET A 71 7.42 14.49 3.84
N GLY A 72 7.45 15.68 3.24
CA GLY A 72 8.49 16.06 2.28
C GLY A 72 9.90 16.02 2.88
N LEU A 73 10.06 16.59 4.08
CA LEU A 73 11.34 16.63 4.80
C LEU A 73 11.80 15.24 5.26
N TYR A 74 10.87 14.41 5.73
CA TYR A 74 11.14 13.05 6.19
C TYR A 74 11.65 12.17 5.04
N ASN A 75 11.01 12.24 3.87
CA ASN A 75 11.46 11.50 2.69
C ASN A 75 12.85 11.95 2.23
N GLN A 76 13.13 13.26 2.29
CA GLN A 76 14.46 13.77 1.97
C GLN A 76 15.51 13.27 2.96
N ALA A 77 15.18 13.22 4.26
CA ALA A 77 16.06 12.70 5.28
C ALA A 77 16.31 11.19 5.13
N LEU A 78 15.27 10.41 4.86
CA LEU A 78 15.39 8.97 4.56
C LEU A 78 16.31 8.73 3.37
N ALA A 79 16.08 9.45 2.27
CA ALA A 79 16.91 9.31 1.08
C ALA A 79 18.39 9.65 1.31
N LYS A 80 18.68 10.64 2.17
CA LYS A 80 20.04 10.95 2.61
C LYS A 80 20.64 9.79 3.43
N LYS A 81 19.87 9.19 4.34
CA LYS A 81 20.31 8.12 5.26
C LYS A 81 20.59 6.80 4.56
N THR A 82 19.64 6.27 3.80
CA THR A 82 19.76 4.93 3.19
C THR A 82 20.59 4.91 1.92
N GLY A 83 20.95 6.09 1.39
CA GLY A 83 21.30 6.22 -0.01
C GLY A 83 20.09 5.96 -0.90
N VAL A 84 20.18 6.32 -2.17
CA VAL A 84 19.15 5.95 -3.15
C VAL A 84 19.45 4.52 -3.57
N ALA A 85 18.74 3.55 -2.98
CA ALA A 85 18.67 2.22 -3.54
C ALA A 85 17.98 2.32 -4.91
N LYS A 86 18.68 1.90 -5.95
CA LYS A 86 18.20 1.88 -7.32
C LYS A 86 18.17 0.44 -7.79
N VAL A 87 17.16 0.11 -8.56
CA VAL A 87 17.03 -1.15 -9.27
C VAL A 87 16.57 -0.82 -10.68
N SER A 88 16.84 -1.71 -11.64
CA SER A 88 16.27 -1.57 -12.98
C SER A 88 14.74 -1.66 -12.96
N PHE A 89 14.07 -1.24 -14.03
CA PHE A 89 12.62 -1.33 -14.15
C PHE A 89 12.17 -2.80 -14.11
N GLU A 90 12.91 -3.66 -14.81
CA GLU A 90 12.70 -5.09 -14.88
C GLU A 90 12.83 -5.75 -13.51
N ASP A 91 13.85 -5.35 -12.73
CA ASP A 91 14.06 -5.84 -11.37
C ASP A 91 12.95 -5.39 -10.42
N TRP A 92 12.51 -4.13 -10.51
CA TRP A 92 11.38 -3.64 -9.74
C TRP A 92 10.08 -4.42 -10.06
N CYS A 93 9.85 -4.76 -11.33
CA CYS A 93 8.73 -5.61 -11.73
C CYS A 93 8.86 -7.02 -11.14
N ALA A 94 10.07 -7.60 -11.13
CA ALA A 94 10.33 -8.91 -10.56
C ALA A 94 10.13 -8.94 -9.04
N MET A 95 10.59 -7.90 -8.33
CA MET A 95 10.33 -7.73 -6.90
C MET A 95 8.84 -7.60 -6.61
N SER A 96 8.10 -6.80 -7.41
CA SER A 96 6.66 -6.63 -7.28
C SER A 96 5.88 -7.94 -7.48
N ALA A 97 6.30 -8.76 -8.45
CA ALA A 97 5.74 -10.09 -8.68
C ALA A 97 6.03 -11.04 -7.50
N ALA A 98 7.25 -11.03 -6.96
CA ALA A 98 7.60 -11.84 -5.80
C ALA A 98 6.79 -11.45 -4.55
N ILE A 99 6.55 -10.16 -4.32
CA ILE A 99 5.66 -9.70 -3.24
C ILE A 99 4.23 -10.24 -3.44
N ALA A 100 3.73 -10.24 -4.67
CA ALA A 100 2.39 -10.74 -4.98
C ALA A 100 2.22 -12.26 -4.77
N VAL A 101 3.31 -13.05 -4.87
CA VAL A 101 3.27 -14.51 -4.73
C VAL A 101 3.65 -14.98 -3.32
N PHE A 102 4.69 -14.40 -2.73
CA PHE A 102 5.26 -14.86 -1.46
C PHE A 102 4.91 -13.96 -0.27
N GLY A 103 4.31 -12.80 -0.52
CA GLY A 103 4.08 -11.77 0.49
C GLY A 103 5.27 -10.85 0.69
N TYR A 104 5.00 -9.71 1.33
CA TYR A 104 5.95 -8.62 1.49
C TYR A 104 7.22 -9.02 2.25
N GLU A 105 7.07 -9.59 3.46
CA GLU A 105 8.21 -9.91 4.32
C GLU A 105 9.15 -10.95 3.68
N ALA A 106 8.59 -11.99 3.07
CA ALA A 106 9.37 -13.04 2.41
C ALA A 106 10.16 -12.49 1.20
N ALA A 107 9.53 -11.64 0.39
CA ALA A 107 10.18 -11.01 -0.75
C ALA A 107 11.31 -10.07 -0.31
N MET A 108 11.06 -9.19 0.67
CA MET A 108 12.08 -8.27 1.19
C MET A 108 13.30 -9.01 1.76
N LYS A 109 13.06 -10.08 2.53
CA LYS A 109 14.12 -10.95 3.04
C LYS A 109 14.91 -11.62 1.90
N HIS A 110 14.23 -12.09 0.85
CA HIS A 110 14.89 -12.73 -0.28
C HIS A 110 15.81 -11.78 -1.05
N PHE A 111 15.36 -10.55 -1.32
CA PHE A 111 16.15 -9.56 -2.06
C PHE A 111 17.16 -8.81 -1.20
N GLY A 112 17.14 -9.01 0.12
CA GLY A 112 17.98 -8.24 1.05
C GLY A 112 17.68 -6.75 0.98
N VAL A 113 16.40 -6.38 0.85
CA VAL A 113 15.91 -5.01 0.73
C VAL A 113 15.14 -4.64 1.99
N THR A 114 15.47 -3.49 2.57
CA THR A 114 14.75 -2.93 3.72
C THR A 114 13.43 -2.28 3.28
N GLN A 115 12.51 -2.07 4.23
CA GLN A 115 11.26 -1.37 3.93
C GLN A 115 11.47 0.05 3.39
N GLY A 116 12.45 0.79 3.92
CA GLY A 116 12.78 2.13 3.43
C GLY A 116 13.33 2.12 2.00
N GLU A 117 14.19 1.15 1.67
CA GLU A 117 14.71 0.97 0.31
C GLU A 117 13.59 0.62 -0.68
N TRP A 118 12.72 -0.34 -0.33
CA TRP A 118 11.58 -0.69 -1.17
C TRP A 118 10.65 0.49 -1.41
N THR A 119 10.34 1.26 -0.36
CA THR A 119 9.50 2.45 -0.48
C THR A 119 10.09 3.47 -1.44
N THR A 120 11.41 3.70 -1.35
CA THR A 120 12.15 4.62 -2.22
C THR A 120 12.17 4.13 -3.67
N ILE A 121 12.50 2.86 -3.88
CA ILE A 121 12.51 2.20 -5.20
C ILE A 121 11.12 2.28 -5.85
N SER A 122 10.07 1.93 -5.11
CA SER A 122 8.70 1.89 -5.61
C SER A 122 8.17 3.28 -5.96
N ALA A 123 8.44 4.28 -5.10
CA ALA A 123 8.07 5.66 -5.36
C ALA A 123 8.76 6.23 -6.61
N HIS A 124 10.04 5.91 -6.82
CA HIS A 124 10.77 6.29 -8.04
C HIS A 124 10.07 5.75 -9.30
N TRP A 125 9.83 4.44 -9.36
CA TRP A 125 9.22 3.82 -10.53
C TRP A 125 7.75 4.19 -10.73
N GLN A 126 7.00 4.49 -9.67
CA GLN A 126 5.64 5.03 -9.77
C GLN A 126 5.63 6.46 -10.33
N SER A 127 6.63 7.28 -10.00
CA SER A 127 6.79 8.60 -10.61
C SER A 127 7.11 8.47 -12.10
N GLU A 128 8.02 7.58 -12.47
CA GLU A 128 8.37 7.32 -13.88
C GLU A 128 7.18 6.77 -14.69
N LEU A 129 6.40 5.85 -14.12
CA LEU A 129 5.15 5.35 -14.72
C LEU A 129 4.14 6.46 -14.97
N SER A 130 4.09 7.46 -14.11
CA SER A 130 3.17 8.59 -14.27
C SER A 130 3.63 9.54 -15.39
N ARG A 131 4.94 9.58 -15.67
CA ARG A 131 5.55 10.38 -16.75
C ARG A 131 5.40 9.73 -18.12
N ASP A 132 5.50 8.40 -18.19
CA ASP A 132 5.33 7.63 -19.42
C ASP A 132 4.36 6.45 -19.22
N PRO A 133 3.06 6.73 -19.02
CA PRO A 133 2.09 5.69 -18.72
C PRO A 133 1.87 4.73 -19.89
N MET A 134 2.00 5.21 -21.13
CA MET A 134 1.65 4.38 -22.29
C MET A 134 2.71 3.29 -22.55
N ASN A 135 4.00 3.60 -22.40
CA ASN A 135 5.05 2.61 -22.60
C ASN A 135 5.33 1.81 -21.33
N LEU A 136 5.47 2.47 -20.18
CA LEU A 136 5.90 1.79 -18.96
C LEU A 136 4.76 1.01 -18.30
N ALA A 137 3.50 1.47 -18.32
CA ALA A 137 2.43 0.72 -17.66
C ALA A 137 2.12 -0.61 -18.37
N MET A 138 2.13 -0.61 -19.71
CA MET A 138 1.97 -1.83 -20.49
C MET A 138 3.13 -2.80 -20.21
N LYS A 139 4.38 -2.30 -20.29
CA LYS A 139 5.58 -3.11 -20.02
C LYS A 139 5.59 -3.68 -18.61
N ARG A 140 5.20 -2.89 -17.60
CA ARG A 140 5.06 -3.34 -16.20
C ARG A 140 4.09 -4.52 -16.11
N ASN A 141 2.89 -4.37 -16.64
CA ASN A 141 1.85 -5.39 -16.55
C ASN A 141 2.32 -6.71 -17.19
N THR A 142 2.95 -6.64 -18.36
CA THR A 142 3.49 -7.82 -19.03
C THR A 142 4.59 -8.51 -18.22
N LEU A 143 5.59 -7.75 -17.76
CA LEU A 143 6.73 -8.31 -17.02
C LEU A 143 6.31 -8.87 -15.65
N GLN A 144 5.44 -8.16 -14.94
CA GLN A 144 4.97 -8.58 -13.62
C GLN A 144 4.07 -9.81 -13.72
N GLU A 145 3.17 -9.89 -14.70
CA GLU A 145 2.32 -11.06 -14.92
C GLU A 145 3.14 -12.28 -15.31
N GLN A 146 4.08 -12.13 -16.25
CA GLN A 146 4.97 -13.22 -16.67
C GLN A 146 5.78 -13.77 -15.49
N GLU A 147 6.36 -12.89 -14.68
CA GLU A 147 7.11 -13.31 -13.50
C GLU A 147 6.21 -13.94 -12.44
N THR A 148 5.04 -13.36 -12.16
CA THR A 148 4.06 -13.90 -11.20
C THR A 148 3.64 -15.32 -11.58
N GLN A 149 3.36 -15.57 -12.87
CA GLN A 149 3.02 -16.91 -13.35
C GLN A 149 4.18 -17.89 -13.17
N ARG A 150 5.40 -17.48 -13.51
CA ARG A 150 6.61 -18.30 -13.33
C ARG A 150 6.82 -18.68 -11.87
N LEU A 151 6.63 -17.75 -10.94
CA LEU A 151 6.77 -17.98 -9.50
C LEU A 151 5.67 -18.91 -8.98
N ARG A 152 4.41 -18.73 -9.41
CA ARG A 152 3.30 -19.62 -9.05
C ARG A 152 3.49 -21.04 -9.60
N ALA A 153 4.19 -21.20 -10.72
CA ALA A 153 4.58 -22.49 -11.27
C ALA A 153 5.76 -23.15 -10.51
N GLY A 154 6.20 -22.58 -9.38
CA GLY A 154 7.30 -23.10 -8.56
C GLY A 154 8.68 -22.55 -8.93
N GLY A 155 8.75 -21.53 -9.79
CA GLY A 155 10.00 -20.84 -10.08
C GLY A 155 10.55 -20.07 -8.87
N GLN A 156 11.88 -20.05 -8.71
CA GLN A 156 12.54 -19.21 -7.70
C GLN A 156 12.56 -17.75 -8.13
N PRO A 157 12.44 -16.75 -7.23
CA PRO A 157 12.57 -15.34 -7.59
C PRO A 157 13.85 -15.05 -8.38
N LYS A 158 13.76 -14.15 -9.38
CA LYS A 158 14.93 -13.71 -10.14
C LYS A 158 15.92 -13.01 -9.21
N ALA A 159 17.21 -13.17 -9.46
CA ALA A 159 18.21 -12.34 -8.81
C ALA A 159 18.02 -10.89 -9.27
N VAL A 160 18.04 -9.96 -8.31
CA VAL A 160 17.88 -8.52 -8.54
C VAL A 160 19.17 -7.81 -8.13
N VAL A 161 19.58 -6.82 -8.94
CA VAL A 161 20.72 -5.96 -8.61
C VAL A 161 20.21 -4.70 -7.95
N VAL A 162 20.52 -4.55 -6.66
CA VAL A 162 20.22 -3.35 -5.88
C VAL A 162 21.48 -2.49 -5.78
N GLU A 163 21.52 -1.42 -6.58
CA GLU A 163 22.58 -0.43 -6.52
C GLU A 163 22.31 0.52 -5.36
N ARG A 164 23.21 0.55 -4.38
CA ARG A 164 23.12 1.45 -3.24
C ARG A 164 24.10 2.59 -3.44
N GLY A 165 23.58 3.80 -3.64
CA GLY A 165 24.42 5.00 -3.64
C GLY A 165 25.06 5.22 -2.25
N PRO A 166 26.20 5.93 -2.17
CA PRO A 166 26.76 6.32 -0.89
C PRO A 166 25.75 7.18 -0.12
N ALA A 167 25.72 7.00 1.20
CA ALA A 167 24.90 7.82 2.10
C ALA A 167 25.19 9.31 1.81
N GLY A 168 24.14 10.10 1.59
CA GLY A 168 24.23 11.53 1.26
C GLY A 168 24.14 11.91 -0.22
N ALA A 169 23.99 10.97 -1.16
CA ALA A 169 23.75 11.31 -2.56
C ALA A 169 22.36 11.95 -2.77
N ALA A 170 22.30 13.13 -3.40
CA ALA A 170 21.06 13.84 -3.67
C ALA A 170 20.14 13.06 -4.64
N VAL A 171 18.85 12.96 -4.33
CA VAL A 171 17.85 12.35 -5.22
C VAL A 171 17.43 13.36 -6.28
N ALA A 172 17.74 13.08 -7.54
CA ALA A 172 17.16 13.83 -8.65
C ALA A 172 15.66 13.47 -8.77
N GLY A 173 14.77 14.44 -8.52
CA GLY A 173 13.32 14.30 -8.76
C GLY A 173 12.43 13.95 -7.56
N GLY A 174 12.95 13.95 -6.33
CA GLY A 174 12.19 13.60 -5.12
C GLY A 174 11.29 14.74 -4.60
N ALA A 175 10.16 14.98 -5.25
CA ALA A 175 9.11 15.89 -4.76
C ALA A 175 7.68 15.38 -5.01
N ALA A 176 7.50 14.07 -5.23
CA ALA A 176 6.17 13.46 -5.14
C ALA A 176 5.98 13.00 -3.69
N ALA A 177 5.05 13.65 -3.00
CA ALA A 177 4.71 13.40 -1.59
C ALA A 177 4.37 11.93 -1.34
N PHE A 178 5.08 11.29 -0.41
CA PHE A 178 4.62 10.07 0.23
C PHE A 178 3.48 10.44 1.18
N ASP A 179 2.32 9.83 0.99
CA ASP A 179 1.22 9.81 1.94
C ASP A 179 1.04 8.33 2.36
N PRO A 180 1.24 7.95 3.64
CA PRO A 180 1.08 6.58 4.12
C PRO A 180 -0.37 6.09 4.00
N ASN A 181 -1.36 6.99 4.12
CA ASN A 181 -2.76 6.70 3.82
C ASN A 181 -2.99 6.60 2.32
N ALA A 182 -2.28 7.37 1.49
CA ALA A 182 -2.30 7.17 0.04
C ALA A 182 -1.59 5.87 -0.35
N HIS A 183 -0.60 5.36 0.37
CA HIS A 183 0.04 4.08 0.06
C HIS A 183 -0.84 2.90 0.48
N ALA A 184 -1.50 2.96 1.64
CA ALA A 184 -2.53 1.97 2.03
C ALA A 184 -3.75 2.04 1.10
N ALA A 185 -4.21 3.24 0.74
CA ALA A 185 -5.29 3.44 -0.21
C ALA A 185 -4.88 3.03 -1.64
N MET A 186 -3.63 3.21 -2.05
CA MET A 186 -3.10 2.82 -3.37
C MET A 186 -2.76 1.33 -3.42
N GLN A 187 -2.42 0.68 -2.30
CA GLN A 187 -2.34 -0.79 -2.22
C GLN A 187 -3.74 -1.41 -2.29
N MET A 188 -4.76 -0.78 -1.69
CA MET A 188 -6.16 -1.13 -1.90
C MET A 188 -6.65 -0.80 -3.33
N ASN A 189 -6.24 0.33 -3.92
CA ASN A 189 -6.65 0.72 -5.27
C ASN A 189 -5.95 -0.10 -6.36
N ALA A 190 -4.69 -0.49 -6.15
CA ALA A 190 -3.97 -1.40 -7.01
C ALA A 190 -4.57 -2.81 -6.92
N ALA A 191 -4.94 -3.28 -5.73
CA ALA A 191 -5.69 -4.52 -5.57
C ALA A 191 -7.09 -4.44 -6.22
N ALA A 192 -7.78 -3.30 -6.14
CA ALA A 192 -9.08 -3.07 -6.75
C ALA A 192 -9.01 -2.92 -8.28
N GLN A 193 -8.00 -2.25 -8.83
CA GLN A 193 -7.76 -2.13 -10.28
C GLN A 193 -7.29 -3.46 -10.88
N HIS A 194 -6.45 -4.22 -10.16
CA HIS A 194 -6.08 -5.57 -10.57
C HIS A 194 -7.30 -6.50 -10.57
N ASN A 195 -8.25 -6.32 -9.64
CA ASN A 195 -9.54 -7.01 -9.67
C ASN A 195 -10.45 -6.55 -10.83
N GLN A 196 -10.49 -5.25 -11.16
CA GLN A 196 -11.29 -4.74 -12.28
C GLN A 196 -10.74 -5.17 -13.65
N GLN A 197 -9.41 -5.22 -13.84
CA GLN A 197 -8.81 -5.76 -15.08
C GLN A 197 -9.00 -7.27 -15.20
N TYR A 198 -8.97 -8.01 -14.08
CA TYR A 198 -9.33 -9.43 -14.05
C TYR A 198 -10.81 -9.65 -14.42
N PHE A 199 -11.72 -8.76 -13.99
CA PHE A 199 -13.12 -8.81 -14.37
C PHE A 199 -13.39 -8.38 -15.82
N ALA A 200 -12.63 -7.43 -16.38
CA ALA A 200 -12.75 -7.03 -17.79
C ALA A 200 -12.20 -8.09 -18.75
N GLN A 201 -11.14 -8.81 -18.38
CA GLN A 201 -10.67 -10.00 -19.11
C GLN A 201 -11.61 -11.19 -18.92
N ALA A 202 -12.16 -11.41 -17.72
CA ALA A 202 -13.18 -12.43 -17.50
C ALA A 202 -14.46 -12.16 -18.31
N ALA A 203 -14.87 -10.89 -18.46
CA ALA A 203 -16.00 -10.51 -19.30
C ALA A 203 -15.77 -10.76 -20.80
N ALA A 204 -14.52 -10.68 -21.29
CA ALA A 204 -14.17 -11.04 -22.65
C ALA A 204 -14.06 -12.56 -22.89
N VAL A 205 -13.84 -13.35 -21.83
CA VAL A 205 -13.73 -14.82 -21.88
C VAL A 205 -15.05 -15.53 -21.49
N MET A 206 -16.04 -14.80 -20.99
CA MET A 206 -17.35 -15.30 -20.53
C MET A 206 -18.34 -15.70 -21.65
N ASN A 207 -17.85 -16.20 -22.79
CA ASN A 207 -18.69 -16.80 -23.84
C ASN A 207 -18.44 -18.30 -24.05
N GLN A 208 -17.76 -18.99 -23.13
CA GLN A 208 -17.56 -20.44 -23.20
C GLN A 208 -17.88 -21.13 -21.87
N GLY A 209 -18.75 -22.14 -21.94
CA GLY A 209 -19.39 -22.84 -20.81
C GLY A 209 -18.49 -23.63 -19.85
N ALA A 210 -17.17 -23.42 -19.86
CA ALA A 210 -16.21 -24.12 -18.99
C ALA A 210 -16.09 -23.53 -17.57
N VAL A 211 -16.56 -22.30 -17.33
CA VAL A 211 -16.41 -21.60 -16.03
C VAL A 211 -17.35 -22.12 -14.94
N GLN A 212 -18.47 -22.77 -15.28
CA GLN A 212 -19.38 -23.33 -14.27
C GLN A 212 -18.76 -24.50 -13.49
N ALA A 213 -17.72 -25.15 -14.01
CA ALA A 213 -17.02 -26.23 -13.32
C ALA A 213 -15.95 -25.72 -12.34
N ALA A 214 -15.23 -24.64 -12.70
CA ALA A 214 -14.17 -24.06 -11.86
C ALA A 214 -14.71 -23.30 -10.65
N VAL A 215 -15.83 -22.59 -10.80
CA VAL A 215 -16.50 -21.88 -9.69
C VAL A 215 -17.07 -22.87 -8.66
N LYS A 216 -17.59 -24.03 -9.10
CA LYS A 216 -18.06 -25.10 -8.21
C LYS A 216 -16.94 -25.76 -7.41
N MET A 217 -15.71 -25.79 -7.95
CA MET A 217 -14.55 -26.37 -7.26
C MET A 217 -13.97 -25.39 -6.22
N ALA A 218 -13.94 -24.09 -6.51
CA ALA A 218 -13.51 -23.05 -5.57
C ALA A 218 -14.49 -22.88 -4.38
N SER A 219 -15.80 -23.03 -4.62
CA SER A 219 -16.81 -22.99 -3.55
C SER A 219 -16.71 -24.18 -2.58
N GLY A 220 -16.21 -25.34 -3.05
CA GLY A 220 -16.03 -26.53 -2.20
C GLY A 220 -14.90 -26.40 -1.17
N MET A 221 -13.89 -25.57 -1.41
CA MET A 221 -12.75 -25.39 -0.51
C MET A 221 -12.94 -24.27 0.54
N ALA A 222 -13.79 -23.28 0.28
CA ALA A 222 -14.10 -22.21 1.24
C ALA A 222 -15.10 -22.63 2.34
N GLN A 223 -15.83 -23.73 2.13
CA GLN A 223 -16.86 -24.21 3.06
C GLN A 223 -16.29 -24.92 4.32
N LEU A 224 -14.97 -25.15 4.38
CA LEU A 224 -14.28 -25.79 5.50
C LEU A 224 -13.76 -24.79 6.56
N GLY A 225 -13.84 -23.48 6.32
CA GLY A 225 -13.17 -22.46 7.15
C GLY A 225 -14.04 -21.62 8.10
N GLY A 226 -15.35 -21.85 8.19
CA GLY A 226 -16.22 -21.17 9.18
C GLY A 226 -16.38 -19.65 9.04
N GLY A 227 -15.82 -19.01 8.00
CA GLY A 227 -16.08 -17.62 7.67
C GLY A 227 -17.44 -17.46 7.00
N SER A 228 -18.19 -16.41 7.33
CA SER A 228 -19.40 -16.03 6.59
C SER A 228 -19.05 -16.00 5.10
N GLY A 229 -19.65 -16.84 4.26
CA GLY A 229 -19.29 -17.03 2.84
C GLY A 229 -19.51 -15.82 1.92
N LEU A 230 -19.54 -14.62 2.49
CA LEU A 230 -19.65 -13.33 1.84
C LEU A 230 -18.26 -12.94 1.30
N ILE A 231 -18.01 -13.28 0.04
CA ILE A 231 -16.83 -12.84 -0.72
C ILE A 231 -17.28 -12.01 -1.93
N VAL A 232 -16.46 -11.07 -2.39
CA VAL A 232 -16.72 -10.34 -3.63
C VAL A 232 -16.85 -11.34 -4.79
N GLY A 233 -17.89 -11.17 -5.60
CA GLY A 233 -18.28 -12.09 -6.67
C GLY A 233 -19.24 -13.22 -6.24
N ALA A 234 -19.51 -13.41 -4.94
CA ALA A 234 -20.48 -14.40 -4.48
C ALA A 234 -21.91 -13.99 -4.85
N ALA A 235 -22.71 -14.97 -5.29
CA ALA A 235 -24.15 -14.83 -5.38
C ALA A 235 -24.75 -14.90 -3.98
N VAL A 236 -25.63 -13.95 -3.65
CA VAL A 236 -26.30 -13.85 -2.36
C VAL A 236 -27.78 -13.56 -2.54
N LYS A 237 -28.55 -13.84 -1.50
CA LYS A 237 -29.94 -13.41 -1.34
C LYS A 237 -30.03 -12.32 -0.29
N VAL A 238 -30.52 -11.15 -0.69
CA VAL A 238 -30.80 -10.00 0.17
C VAL A 238 -32.22 -10.10 0.71
N GLN A 239 -32.38 -10.12 2.03
CA GLN A 239 -33.69 -10.06 2.66
C GLN A 239 -34.16 -8.60 2.80
N TRP A 240 -35.35 -8.29 2.31
CA TRP A 240 -35.94 -6.95 2.40
C TRP A 240 -37.00 -6.84 3.51
N SER A 241 -37.49 -5.62 3.77
CA SER A 241 -38.48 -5.36 4.82
C SER A 241 -39.84 -6.01 4.57
N ASP A 242 -40.12 -6.40 3.33
CA ASP A 242 -41.30 -7.17 2.94
C ASP A 242 -41.19 -8.67 3.25
N GLY A 243 -40.04 -9.12 3.79
CA GLY A 243 -39.74 -10.52 4.07
C GLY A 243 -39.28 -11.33 2.86
N ASN A 244 -39.35 -10.77 1.65
CA ASN A 244 -38.90 -11.42 0.44
C ASN A 244 -37.36 -11.36 0.32
N LYS A 245 -36.82 -12.32 -0.44
CA LYS A 245 -35.39 -12.45 -0.70
C LYS A 245 -35.09 -12.22 -2.17
N TYR A 246 -34.22 -11.27 -2.46
CA TYR A 246 -33.87 -10.87 -3.81
C TYR A 246 -32.43 -11.30 -4.14
N PRO A 247 -32.19 -11.94 -5.31
CA PRO A 247 -30.85 -12.39 -5.68
C PRO A 247 -29.99 -11.20 -6.10
N GLY A 248 -28.71 -11.24 -5.74
CA GLY A 248 -27.71 -10.27 -6.19
C GLY A 248 -26.29 -10.83 -6.08
N THR A 249 -25.32 -10.03 -6.49
CA THR A 249 -23.89 -10.39 -6.43
C THR A 249 -23.12 -9.36 -5.63
N ILE A 250 -22.23 -9.81 -4.74
CA ILE A 250 -21.39 -8.91 -3.95
C ILE A 250 -20.35 -8.24 -4.86
N MET A 251 -20.37 -6.92 -4.96
CA MET A 251 -19.39 -6.10 -5.69
C MET A 251 -18.25 -5.60 -4.79
N GLN A 252 -18.55 -5.28 -3.54
CA GLN A 252 -17.59 -4.74 -2.57
C GLN A 252 -18.02 -5.08 -1.14
N ILE A 253 -17.06 -5.17 -0.20
CA ILE A 253 -17.33 -5.39 1.23
C ILE A 253 -16.61 -4.29 2.02
N ALA A 254 -17.32 -3.62 2.93
CA ALA A 254 -16.76 -2.59 3.80
C ALA A 254 -17.55 -2.51 5.12
N GLN A 255 -16.84 -2.49 6.25
CA GLN A 255 -17.39 -2.16 7.58
C GLN A 255 -18.75 -2.84 7.92
N GLY A 256 -18.85 -4.16 7.75
CA GLY A 256 -20.06 -4.91 8.10
C GLY A 256 -21.23 -4.76 7.11
N GLN A 257 -21.00 -4.11 5.98
CA GLN A 257 -21.92 -4.02 4.86
C GLN A 257 -21.26 -4.56 3.58
N SER A 258 -22.09 -4.99 2.64
CA SER A 258 -21.66 -5.40 1.30
C SER A 258 -22.45 -4.63 0.26
N GLN A 259 -21.76 -4.13 -0.77
CA GLN A 259 -22.39 -3.54 -1.94
C GLN A 259 -22.87 -4.68 -2.85
N ILE A 260 -24.17 -4.74 -3.12
CA ILE A 260 -24.81 -5.77 -3.94
C ILE A 260 -25.24 -5.15 -5.27
N VAL A 261 -24.95 -5.81 -6.39
CA VAL A 261 -25.57 -5.54 -7.69
C VAL A 261 -26.72 -6.52 -7.92
N PHE A 262 -27.90 -6.00 -8.25
CA PHE A 262 -29.10 -6.79 -8.55
C PHE A 262 -29.22 -7.06 -10.06
N SER A 263 -30.10 -7.98 -10.44
CA SER A 263 -30.32 -8.35 -11.86
C SER A 263 -30.84 -7.21 -12.73
N ASP A 264 -31.44 -6.17 -12.12
CA ASP A 264 -31.89 -4.96 -12.81
C ASP A 264 -30.81 -3.88 -12.95
N GLY A 265 -29.57 -4.18 -12.52
CA GLY A 265 -28.42 -3.28 -12.60
C GLY A 265 -28.32 -2.26 -11.47
N ARG A 266 -29.28 -2.23 -10.53
CA ARG A 266 -29.18 -1.35 -9.35
C ARG A 266 -28.12 -1.87 -8.39
N THR A 267 -27.41 -0.95 -7.75
CA THR A 267 -26.41 -1.27 -6.72
C THR A 267 -26.80 -0.66 -5.37
N MET A 268 -26.71 -1.44 -4.29
CA MET A 268 -27.04 -0.96 -2.94
C MET A 268 -26.09 -1.53 -1.88
N TRP A 269 -25.76 -0.72 -0.87
CA TRP A 269 -25.06 -1.19 0.33
C TRP A 269 -26.06 -1.83 1.28
N ILE A 270 -25.83 -3.10 1.61
CA ILE A 270 -26.70 -3.92 2.46
C ILE A 270 -25.89 -4.41 3.65
N ALA A 271 -26.43 -4.27 4.86
CA ALA A 271 -25.78 -4.83 6.06
C ALA A 271 -25.68 -6.35 5.96
N ASN A 272 -24.52 -6.91 6.34
CA ASN A 272 -24.20 -8.33 6.14
C ASN A 272 -25.21 -9.28 6.82
N GLN A 273 -25.89 -8.84 7.87
CA GLN A 273 -26.95 -9.59 8.55
C GLN A 273 -28.19 -9.87 7.68
N TYR A 274 -28.40 -9.10 6.61
CA TYR A 274 -29.50 -9.31 5.66
C TYR A 274 -29.09 -10.14 4.44
N LEU A 275 -27.86 -10.65 4.43
CA LEU A 275 -27.31 -11.45 3.34
C LEU A 275 -27.30 -12.92 3.74
N SER A 276 -27.71 -13.77 2.80
CA SER A 276 -27.54 -15.22 2.88
C SER A 276 -26.90 -15.72 1.59
N VAL A 277 -25.89 -16.57 1.72
CA VAL A 277 -25.23 -17.26 0.60
C VAL A 277 -26.06 -18.48 0.22
#